data_AF-F8UHZ1-F1
#
_entry.id   AF-F8UHZ1-F1
#
_cell.length_a   1.000
_cell.length_b   1.000
_cell.length_c   1.000
_cell.angle_alpha   90.00
_cell.angle_beta   90.00
_cell.angle_gamma   90.00
#
_symmetry.space_group_name_H-M   'P 1'
#
loop_
_entity.id
_entity.type
_entity.pdbx_description
1 polymer ?
#
loop_
_entity_poly.entity_id
_entity_poly.type
_entity_poly.pdbx_seq_one_letter_code
_entity_poly.pdbx_strand_id
1 'polypeptide(L)' 'MAHIVILGAGIGGMPAAYEMREILRPGDTLTVISNNPKHHFTPSNPWVAVDWRKRDAIEVDIAPLLA' A
#
# COMPACT_ATOMS: atom_id res chain seq x y z
N MET A 1 -23.04 9.67 -0.36
CA MET A 1 -22.11 8.59 -0.02
C MET A 1 -21.32 8.25 -1.27
N ALA A 2 -20.03 8.52 -1.25
CA ALA A 2 -19.12 8.14 -2.32
C ALA A 2 -18.43 6.82 -1.94
N HIS A 3 -18.21 5.98 -2.95
CA HIS A 3 -17.32 4.83 -2.84
C HIS A 3 -16.07 5.14 -3.66
N ILE A 4 -14.95 5.28 -2.97
CA ILE A 4 -13.66 5.61 -3.55
C ILE A 4 -12.86 4.32 -3.65
N VAL A 5 -12.31 4.05 -4.83
CA VAL A 5 -11.45 2.89 -5.08
C VAL A 5 -10.07 3.36 -5.49
N ILE A 6 -9.06 2.88 -4.79
CA ILE A 6 -7.65 3.04 -5.18
C ILE A 6 -7.20 1.71 -5.75
N LEU A 7 -6.84 1.72 -7.03
CA LEU A 7 -6.33 0.53 -7.73
C LEU A 7 -4.80 0.54 -7.74
N GLY A 8 -4.21 -0.33 -6.93
CA GLY A 8 -2.78 -0.49 -6.71
C GLY A 8 -2.36 -0.01 -5.32
N ALA A 9 -1.51 -0.79 -4.64
CA ALA A 9 -0.94 -0.49 -3.32
C ALA A 9 0.60 -0.36 -3.38
N GLY A 10 1.10 0.30 -4.42
CA GLY A 10 2.52 0.61 -4.58
C GLY A 10 2.92 1.89 -3.85
N ILE A 11 4.01 2.52 -4.30
CA ILE A 11 4.55 3.77 -3.71
C ILE A 11 3.52 4.91 -3.74
N GLY A 12 2.69 5.00 -4.78
CA GLY A 12 1.64 6.02 -4.85
C GLY A 12 0.34 5.61 -4.14
N GLY A 13 -0.08 4.35 -4.28
CA GLY A 13 -1.37 3.89 -3.78
C GLY A 13 -1.47 3.78 -2.27
N MET A 14 -0.38 3.39 -1.59
CA MET A 14 -0.36 3.30 -0.13
C MET A 14 -0.52 4.67 0.54
N PRO A 15 0.27 5.71 0.22
CA PRO A 15 0.04 7.06 0.73
C PRO A 15 -1.33 7.61 0.36
N ALA A 16 -1.76 7.42 -0.90
CA ALA A 16 -3.08 7.87 -1.33
C ALA A 16 -4.22 7.27 -0.49
N ALA A 17 -4.09 6.03 -0.03
CA ALA A 17 -5.08 5.42 0.86
C ALA A 17 -5.13 6.07 2.25
N TYR A 18 -3.96 6.34 2.84
CA TYR A 18 -3.87 7.04 4.12
C TYR A 18 -4.38 8.47 4.03
N GLU A 19 -3.94 9.23 3.04
CA GLU A 19 -4.37 10.62 2.81
C GLU A 19 -5.87 10.68 2.50
N MET A 20 -6.40 9.76 1.69
CA MET A 20 -7.82 9.71 1.40
C MET A 20 -8.63 9.47 2.68
N ARG A 21 -8.18 8.56 3.57
CA ARG A 21 -8.85 8.28 4.85
C ARG A 21 -9.02 9.53 5.72
N GLU A 22 -8.09 10.48 5.67
CA GLU A 22 -8.17 11.75 6.40
C GLU A 22 -9.19 12.74 5.80
N ILE A 23 -9.48 12.61 4.51
CA ILE A 23 -10.35 13.54 3.75
C ILE A 23 -11.79 13.00 3.64
N LEU A 24 -12.00 11.70 3.81
CA LEU A 24 -13.32 11.06 3.70
C LEU A 24 -14.36 11.72 4.60
N ARG A 25 -15.55 11.95 4.06
CA ARG A 25 -16.69 12.40 4.85
C ARG A 25 -17.30 11.21 5.60
N PRO A 26 -18.00 11.45 6.73
CA PRO A 26 -18.77 10.42 7.38
C PRO A 26 -19.70 9.69 6.40
N GLY A 27 -19.61 8.35 6.38
CA GLY A 27 -20.38 7.49 5.49
C GLY A 27 -19.70 7.17 4.15
N ASP A 28 -18.69 7.91 3.70
CA ASP A 28 -17.93 7.53 2.50
C ASP A 28 -17.13 6.24 2.75
N THR A 29 -16.98 5.41 1.71
CA THR A 29 -16.26 4.14 1.78
C THR A 29 -14.99 4.21 0.94
N LEU A 30 -13.88 3.70 1.47
CA LEU A 30 -12.62 3.56 0.75
C LEU A 30 -12.27 2.08 0.59
N THR A 31 -11.91 1.67 -0.63
CA THR A 31 -11.40 0.33 -0.92
C THR A 31 -10.09 0.43 -1.68
N VAL A 32 -9.07 -0.29 -1.20
CA VAL A 32 -7.81 -0.45 -1.91
C VAL A 32 -7.77 -1.84 -2.52
N ILE A 33 -7.56 -1.92 -3.83
CA ILE A 33 -7.42 -3.18 -4.56
C ILE A 33 -5.98 -3.32 -5.02
N SER A 34 -5.31 -4.40 -4.63
CA SER A 34 -3.94 -4.69 -5.03
C SER A 34 -3.85 -6.09 -5.60
N ASN A 35 -2.96 -6.29 -6.59
CA ASN A 35 -2.65 -7.62 -7.13
C ASN A 35 -1.67 -8.41 -6.24
N ASN A 36 -1.17 -7.80 -5.16
CA ASN A 36 -0.29 -8.41 -4.17
C ASN A 36 -0.77 -8.04 -2.75
N PRO A 37 -0.85 -9.00 -1.80
CA PRO A 37 -1.20 -8.70 -0.41
C PRO A 37 -0.15 -7.88 0.37
N LYS A 38 1.07 -7.74 -0.18
CA LYS A 38 2.18 -7.01 0.44
C LYS A 38 2.55 -5.76 -0.34
N HIS A 39 2.88 -4.71 0.39
CA HIS A 39 3.59 -3.55 -0.14
C HIS A 39 5.09 -3.84 -0.10
N HIS A 40 5.80 -3.56 -1.18
CA HIS A 40 7.26 -3.68 -1.22
C HIS A 40 7.91 -2.35 -1.58
N PHE A 41 9.01 -2.01 -0.91
CA PHE A 41 9.75 -0.80 -1.21
C PHE A 41 10.65 -1.03 -2.43
N THR A 42 10.08 -0.83 -3.63
CA THR A 42 10.70 -1.13 -4.94
C THR A 42 12.13 -0.59 -5.11
N PRO A 43 12.50 0.62 -4.62
CA PRO A 43 13.87 1.13 -4.76
C PRO A 43 14.94 0.26 -4.07
N SER A 44 14.58 -0.61 -3.12
CA SER A 44 15.52 -1.54 -2.47
C SER A 44 15.75 -2.85 -3.24
N ASN A 45 15.05 -3.10 -4.36
CA ASN A 45 15.24 -4.31 -5.16
C ASN A 45 16.71 -4.58 -5.59
N PRO A 46 17.52 -3.57 -5.98
CA PRO A 46 18.92 -3.80 -6.30
C PRO A 46 19.72 -4.41 -5.14
N TRP A 47 19.40 -4.02 -3.89
CA TRP A 47 20.08 -4.55 -2.71
C TRP A 47 19.66 -5.99 -2.39
N VAL A 48 18.42 -6.36 -2.72
CA VAL A 48 17.99 -7.76 -2.64
C VAL A 48 18.70 -8.62 -3.69
N ALA A 49 18.92 -8.09 -4.89
CA ALA A 49 19.59 -8.82 -5.97
C ALA A 49 21.07 -9.15 -5.68
N VAL A 50 21.74 -8.34 -4.84
CA VAL A 50 23.14 -8.55 -4.43
C VAL A 50 23.29 -9.01 -2.97
N ASP A 51 22.22 -9.53 -2.39
CA ASP A 51 22.16 -10.09 -1.04
C ASP A 51 22.50 -9.13 0.12
N TRP A 52 22.45 -7.82 -0.11
CA TRP A 52 22.60 -6.80 0.94
C TRP A 52 21.35 -6.65 1.80
N ARG A 53 20.19 -7.07 1.29
CA ARG A 53 18.93 -7.18 2.03
C ARG A 53 18.18 -8.45 1.67
N LYS A 54 17.38 -8.94 2.60
CA LYS A 54 16.41 -10.01 2.38
C LYS A 54 15.04 -9.41 2.07
N ARG A 55 14.16 -10.21 1.47
CA ARG A 55 12.85 -9.76 0.96
C ARG A 55 11.93 -9.24 2.07
N ASP A 56 11.90 -9.95 3.19
CA ASP A 56 11.18 -9.59 4.42
C ASP A 56 11.59 -8.23 4.99
N ALA A 57 12.83 -7.79 4.78
CA ALA A 57 13.32 -6.48 5.21
C ALA A 57 12.82 -5.30 4.34
N ILE A 58 12.08 -5.57 3.26
CA ILE A 58 11.58 -4.53 2.33
C ILE A 58 10.09 -4.62 2.05
N GLU A 59 9.36 -5.50 2.72
CA GLU A 59 7.92 -5.71 2.50
C GLU A 59 7.11 -5.72 3.79
N VAL A 60 5.84 -5.33 3.69
CA VAL A 60 4.87 -5.33 4.79
C VAL A 60 3.50 -5.80 4.29
N ASP A 61 2.73 -6.46 5.15
CA ASP A 61 1.36 -6.87 4.82
C ASP A 61 0.42 -5.66 4.77
N ILE A 62 -0.34 -5.51 3.68
CA ILE A 62 -1.20 -4.33 3.44
C ILE A 62 -2.46 -4.36 4.30
N ALA A 63 -3.13 -5.51 4.39
CA ALA A 63 -4.43 -5.64 5.04
C ALA A 63 -4.45 -5.12 6.50
N PRO A 64 -3.52 -5.52 7.41
CA PRO A 64 -3.53 -5.01 8.78
C PRO A 64 -3.19 -3.52 8.88
N LEU A 65 -2.49 -2.96 7.89
CA LEU A 65 -2.08 -1.55 7.86
C LEU A 65 -3.22 -0.60 7.43
N LEU A 66 -4.20 -1.10 6.69
CA LEU A 66 -5.35 -0.34 6.17
C LEU A 66 -6.67 -0.70 6.86
N ALA A 67 -6.61 -1.45 7.96
CA ALA A 67 -7.79 -1.80 8.77
C ALA A 67 -8.41 -0.59 9.49
#